data_AF-A0A5C7UU75-F1
#
_entry.id   AF-A0A5C7UU75-F1
#
_cell.length_a   1.000
_cell.length_b   1.000
_cell.length_c   1.000
_cell.angle_alpha   90.00
_cell.angle_beta   90.00
_cell.angle_gamma   90.00
#
_symmetry.space_group_name_H-M   'P 1'
#
loop_
_entity.id
_entity.type
_entity.pdbx_description
1 polymer ?
#
loop_
_entity_poly.entity_id
_entity_poly.type
_entity_poly.pdbx_seq_one_letter_code
_entity_poly.pdbx_strand_id
1 'polypeptide(L)'
;MSTVPQPQTAKLQAVIENQDAIATLRAAVAQLGSTIQQKQADAQRLQDEADALAVPQSQREDLLADIATGMDRSAELAALDTRAEQHKSAIAAAHSEREAIALAVAGLTRRQERSQAELDALLDARPNLMRALLRARAETIGADYVQKTRELLALYRQLKGLSWVLGQVNDPATGAGRSLGGGGANDLSVPAFDLASVTPFGLLHQPALIAKGMQTQAESIAQGRIEEDRLRALGIDLA
;
A
#
# COMPACT_ATOMS: atom_id res chain seq x y z
N MET A 1 6.73 -16.63 -30.60
CA MET A 1 5.42 -16.60 -29.92
C MET A 1 5.54 -15.61 -28.77
N SER A 2 5.16 -14.35 -29.00
CA SER A 2 5.19 -13.32 -27.94
C SER A 2 4.00 -13.54 -27.03
N THR A 3 4.25 -14.01 -25.82
CA THR A 3 3.27 -14.04 -24.73
C THR A 3 3.04 -12.61 -24.28
N VAL A 4 2.13 -11.89 -24.96
CA VAL A 4 1.65 -10.61 -24.44
C VAL A 4 0.98 -10.90 -23.10
N PRO A 5 1.51 -10.38 -21.97
CA PRO A 5 0.89 -10.63 -20.68
C PRO A 5 -0.56 -10.13 -20.71
N GLN A 6 -1.50 -10.94 -20.22
CA GLN A 6 -2.89 -10.51 -20.15
C GLN A 6 -2.97 -9.21 -19.34
N PRO A 7 -3.78 -8.22 -19.75
CA PRO A 7 -3.83 -6.90 -19.12
C PRO A 7 -4.14 -6.99 -17.61
N GLN A 8 -4.88 -8.00 -17.18
CA GLN A 8 -5.14 -8.27 -15.76
C GLN A 8 -3.86 -8.64 -14.99
N THR A 9 -2.98 -9.48 -15.57
CA THR A 9 -1.71 -9.90 -14.95
C THR A 9 -0.78 -8.71 -14.75
N ALA A 10 -0.69 -7.80 -15.72
CA ALA A 10 0.14 -6.61 -15.60
C ALA A 10 -0.36 -5.63 -14.53
N LYS A 11 -1.69 -5.46 -14.39
CA LYS A 11 -2.27 -4.61 -13.34
C LYS A 11 -2.15 -5.23 -11.95
N LEU A 12 -2.26 -6.54 -11.84
CA LEU A 12 -2.02 -7.27 -10.59
C LEU A 12 -0.58 -7.09 -10.13
N GLN A 13 0.37 -7.31 -11.04
CA GLN A 13 1.80 -7.16 -10.78
C GLN A 13 2.14 -5.75 -10.28
N ALA A 14 1.57 -4.71 -10.90
CA ALA A 14 1.80 -3.32 -10.48
C ALA A 14 1.29 -3.01 -9.05
N VAL A 15 0.21 -3.66 -8.60
CA VAL A 15 -0.29 -3.53 -7.22
C VAL A 15 0.66 -4.22 -6.25
N ILE A 16 1.13 -5.42 -6.57
CA ILE A 16 2.08 -6.18 -5.74
C ILE A 16 3.40 -5.41 -5.61
N GLU A 17 3.97 -4.92 -6.73
CA GLU A 17 5.21 -4.14 -6.71
C GLU A 17 5.09 -2.87 -5.87
N ASN A 18 3.94 -2.18 -5.92
CA ASN A 18 3.67 -1.03 -5.07
C ASN A 18 3.62 -1.41 -3.58
N GLN A 19 3.01 -2.55 -3.23
CA GLN A 19 2.94 -3.05 -1.85
C GLN A 19 4.33 -3.41 -1.30
N ASP A 20 5.15 -4.11 -2.10
CA ASP A 20 6.51 -4.47 -1.75
C ASP A 20 7.40 -3.24 -1.59
N ALA A 21 7.23 -2.24 -2.47
CA ALA A 21 7.94 -0.96 -2.37
C ALA A 21 7.56 -0.19 -1.10
N ILE A 22 6.27 -0.14 -0.75
CA ILE A 22 5.78 0.47 0.50
C ILE A 22 6.39 -0.24 1.72
N ALA A 23 6.38 -1.58 1.74
CA ALA A 23 6.95 -2.35 2.84
C ALA A 23 8.45 -2.07 3.02
N THR A 24 9.18 -2.06 1.91
CA THR A 24 10.62 -1.77 1.88
C THR A 24 10.92 -0.35 2.38
N LEU A 25 10.18 0.66 1.92
CA LEU A 25 10.39 2.05 2.34
C LEU A 25 10.02 2.28 3.80
N ARG A 26 8.95 1.65 4.31
CA ARG A 26 8.61 1.69 5.74
C ARG A 26 9.74 1.15 6.61
N ALA A 27 10.32 0.00 6.24
CA ALA A 27 11.46 -0.57 6.94
C ALA A 27 12.68 0.38 6.89
N ALA A 28 12.95 0.98 5.72
CA ALA A 28 14.05 1.94 5.56
C ALA A 28 13.87 3.20 6.41
N VAL A 29 12.66 3.79 6.44
CA VAL A 29 12.35 4.96 7.27
C VAL A 29 12.52 4.65 8.75
N ALA A 30 12.03 3.49 9.21
CA ALA A 30 12.20 3.05 10.59
C ALA A 30 13.68 2.88 10.97
N GLN A 31 14.47 2.25 10.09
CA GLN A 31 15.91 2.06 10.31
C GLN A 31 16.69 3.38 10.30
N LEU A 32 16.32 4.34 9.46
CA LEU A 32 16.91 5.68 9.47
C LEU A 32 16.59 6.39 10.78
N GLY A 33 15.34 6.31 11.25
CA GLY A 33 14.92 6.88 12.53
C GLY A 33 15.71 6.31 13.72
N SER A 34 15.88 4.99 13.79
CA SER A 34 16.68 4.37 14.86
C SER A 34 18.15 4.78 14.81
N THR A 35 18.75 4.85 13.61
CA THR A 35 20.14 5.26 13.43
C THR A 35 20.36 6.72 13.83
N ILE A 36 19.42 7.61 13.50
CA ILE A 36 19.45 9.02 13.91
C ILE A 36 19.40 9.13 15.44
N GLN A 37 18.48 8.43 16.09
CA GLN A 37 18.37 8.43 17.55
C GLN A 37 19.64 7.92 18.23
N GLN A 38 20.23 6.84 17.72
CA GLN A 38 21.49 6.31 18.24
C GLN A 38 22.62 7.35 18.13
N LYS A 39 22.73 8.01 16.97
CA LYS A 39 23.75 9.05 16.77
C LYS A 39 23.54 10.28 17.65
N GLN A 40 22.29 10.67 17.89
CA GLN A 40 21.98 11.75 18.83
C GLN A 40 22.36 11.35 20.28
N ALA A 41 22.12 10.10 20.67
CA ALA A 41 22.55 9.59 21.98
C ALA A 41 24.09 9.55 22.11
N ASP A 42 24.80 9.13 21.06
CA ASP A 42 26.27 9.17 21.03
C ASP A 42 26.80 10.60 21.19
N ALA A 43 26.19 11.58 20.48
CA ALA A 43 26.58 12.98 20.57
C ALA A 43 26.30 13.58 21.96
N GLN A 44 25.22 13.16 22.62
CA GLN A 44 24.91 13.57 23.98
C GLN A 44 25.91 12.98 24.98
N ARG A 45 26.23 11.67 24.87
CA ARG A 45 27.24 11.04 25.72
C ARG A 45 28.60 11.75 25.60
N LEU A 46 29.02 12.09 24.38
CA LEU A 46 30.26 12.84 24.16
C LEU A 46 30.21 14.27 24.75
N GLN A 47 29.04 14.91 24.79
CA GLN A 47 28.86 16.20 25.49
C GLN A 47 28.99 16.01 27.00
N ASP A 48 28.30 15.02 27.57
CA ASP A 48 28.33 14.74 29.00
C ASP A 48 29.74 14.38 29.48
N GLU A 49 30.49 13.61 28.68
CA GLU A 49 31.91 13.29 28.91
C GLU A 49 32.78 14.55 28.86
N ALA A 50 32.57 15.43 27.88
CA ALA A 50 33.31 16.69 27.81
C ALA A 50 33.00 17.63 28.99
N ASP A 51 31.75 17.71 29.43
CA ASP A 51 31.33 18.55 30.56
C ASP A 51 31.86 18.01 31.90
N ALA A 52 31.86 16.69 32.10
CA ALA A 52 32.47 16.07 33.28
C ALA A 52 33.96 16.38 33.39
N LEU A 53 34.65 16.52 32.24
CA LEU A 53 36.04 16.92 32.17
C LEU A 53 36.28 18.43 32.31
N ALA A 54 35.23 19.26 32.35
CA ALA A 54 35.31 20.70 32.65
C ALA A 54 35.29 20.99 34.17
N VAL A 55 34.73 20.10 34.99
CA VAL A 55 34.74 20.15 36.48
C VAL A 55 36.13 20.35 37.14
N PRO A 56 37.26 19.85 36.60
CA PRO A 56 38.61 20.17 37.08
C PRO A 56 38.95 21.67 37.13
N GLN A 57 38.27 22.52 36.36
CA GLN A 57 38.56 23.97 36.37
C GLN A 57 38.13 24.66 37.67
N SER A 58 36.97 24.29 38.24
CA SER A 58 36.56 24.87 39.53
C SER A 58 37.45 24.40 40.67
N GLN A 59 37.87 23.12 40.64
CA GLN A 59 38.85 22.59 41.59
C GLN A 59 40.20 23.32 41.50
N ARG A 60 40.57 23.78 40.31
CA ARG A 60 41.78 24.58 40.11
C ARG A 60 41.65 25.96 40.75
N GLU A 61 40.50 26.62 40.61
CA GLU A 61 40.22 27.90 41.26
C GLU A 61 40.29 27.79 42.79
N ASP A 62 39.70 26.73 43.37
CA ASP A 62 39.74 26.45 44.81
C ASP A 62 41.19 26.21 45.30
N LEU A 63 41.97 25.38 44.61
CA LEU A 63 43.37 25.13 44.97
C LEU A 63 44.24 26.38 44.87
N LEU A 64 43.98 27.25 43.90
CA LEU A 64 44.68 28.54 43.78
C LEU A 64 44.31 29.49 44.93
N ALA A 65 43.05 29.49 45.38
CA ALA A 65 42.62 30.25 46.55
C ALA A 65 43.27 29.73 47.85
N ASP A 66 43.36 28.41 48.03
CA ASP A 66 44.06 27.79 49.15
C ASP A 66 45.55 28.17 49.18
N ILE A 67 46.22 28.14 48.02
CA ILE A 67 47.63 28.58 47.90
C ILE A 67 47.76 30.08 48.24
N ALA A 68 46.84 30.92 47.77
CA ALA A 68 46.85 32.35 48.05
C ALA A 68 46.60 32.67 49.54
N THR A 69 45.89 31.80 50.26
CA THR A 69 45.68 31.91 51.72
C THR A 69 46.80 31.27 52.55
N GLY A 70 47.82 30.70 51.91
CA GLY A 70 49.03 30.18 52.55
C GLY A 70 49.02 28.69 52.85
N MET A 71 48.04 27.93 52.34
CA MET A 71 48.08 26.46 52.38
C MET A 71 48.99 25.92 51.27
N ASP A 72 49.93 25.03 51.61
CA ASP A 72 50.77 24.39 50.58
C ASP A 72 50.02 23.26 49.86
N ARG A 73 49.29 23.63 48.81
CA ARG A 73 48.57 22.72 47.89
C ARG A 73 49.25 22.61 46.51
N SER A 74 50.51 23.02 46.42
CA SER A 74 51.25 23.15 45.15
C SER A 74 51.34 21.83 44.36
N ALA A 75 51.50 20.71 45.06
CA ALA A 75 51.56 19.37 44.46
C ALA A 75 50.19 18.91 43.92
N GLU A 76 49.09 19.25 44.60
CA GLU A 76 47.73 18.94 44.16
C GLU A 76 47.36 19.74 42.91
N LEU A 77 47.75 21.03 42.86
CA LEU A 77 47.59 21.87 41.67
C LEU A 77 48.38 21.33 40.47
N ALA A 78 49.64 20.92 40.67
CA ALA A 78 50.46 20.35 39.59
C ALA A 78 49.89 19.02 39.06
N ALA A 79 49.36 18.17 39.95
CA ALA A 79 48.68 16.94 39.56
C ALA A 79 47.37 17.21 38.80
N LEU A 80 46.61 18.24 39.20
CA LEU A 80 45.40 18.67 38.52
C LEU A 80 45.69 19.25 37.14
N ASP A 81 46.70 20.13 37.01
CA ASP A 81 47.12 20.71 35.74
C ASP A 81 47.60 19.64 34.75
N THR A 82 48.32 18.62 35.24
CA THR A 82 48.74 17.48 34.42
C THR A 82 47.53 16.70 33.88
N ARG A 83 46.51 16.46 34.73
CA ARG A 83 45.26 15.83 34.30
C ARG A 83 44.49 16.70 33.32
N ALA A 84 44.38 18.00 33.59
CA ALA A 84 43.67 18.95 32.73
C ALA A 84 44.27 18.98 31.31
N GLU A 85 45.59 18.99 31.19
CA GLU A 85 46.23 19.02 29.86
C GLU A 85 46.11 17.67 29.13
N GLN A 86 46.09 16.54 29.86
CA GLN A 86 45.75 15.23 29.28
C GLN A 86 44.31 15.22 28.74
N HIS A 87 43.35 15.78 29.48
CA HIS A 87 41.94 15.81 29.11
C HIS A 87 41.59 16.80 28.00
N LYS A 88 42.36 17.88 27.84
CA LYS A 88 42.14 18.88 26.79
C LYS A 88 42.15 18.28 25.38
N SER A 89 43.06 17.35 25.13
CA SER A 89 43.11 16.59 23.87
C SER A 89 41.87 15.71 23.67
N ALA A 90 41.35 15.11 24.74
CA ALA A 90 40.14 14.30 24.71
C ALA A 90 38.87 15.16 24.48
N ILE A 91 38.79 16.34 25.10
CA ILE A 91 37.69 17.29 24.87
C ILE A 91 37.67 17.77 23.41
N ALA A 92 38.84 18.12 22.86
CA ALA A 92 38.95 18.53 21.46
C ALA A 92 38.55 17.40 20.49
N ALA A 93 38.96 16.16 20.78
CA ALA A 93 38.56 14.98 20.01
C ALA A 93 37.04 14.75 20.10
N ALA A 94 36.45 14.82 21.29
CA ALA A 94 35.00 14.68 21.50
C ALA A 94 34.22 15.76 20.75
N HIS A 95 34.71 17.00 20.73
CA HIS A 95 34.10 18.09 19.96
C HIS A 95 34.11 17.78 18.45
N SER A 96 35.27 17.40 17.90
CA SER A 96 35.39 17.04 16.48
C SER A 96 34.49 15.86 16.11
N GLU A 97 34.39 14.85 16.96
CA GLU A 97 33.53 13.69 16.72
C GLU A 97 32.04 14.09 16.74
N ARG A 98 31.64 14.98 17.66
CA ARG A 98 30.28 15.50 17.71
C ARG A 98 29.90 16.32 16.48
N GLU A 99 30.82 17.13 15.94
CA GLU A 99 30.60 17.83 14.68
C GLU A 99 30.38 16.84 13.52
N ALA A 100 31.21 15.79 13.44
CA ALA A 100 31.05 14.74 12.46
C ALA A 100 29.70 14.00 12.62
N ILE A 101 29.29 13.72 13.85
CA ILE A 101 27.98 13.14 14.16
C ILE A 101 26.85 14.09 13.74
N ALA A 102 26.95 15.39 14.01
CA ALA A 102 25.94 16.37 13.62
C ALA A 102 25.76 16.44 12.10
N LEU A 103 26.86 16.42 11.34
CA LEU A 103 26.82 16.35 9.87
C LEU A 103 26.18 15.04 9.38
N ALA A 104 26.52 13.91 10.02
CA ALA A 104 25.93 12.61 9.69
C ALA A 104 24.43 12.59 9.98
N VAL A 105 23.98 13.10 11.12
CA VAL A 105 22.56 13.24 11.48
C VAL A 105 21.85 14.09 10.45
N ALA A 106 22.38 15.26 10.09
CA ALA A 106 21.77 16.12 9.06
C ALA A 106 21.65 15.40 7.69
N GLY A 107 22.64 14.59 7.32
CA GLY A 107 22.60 13.76 6.11
C GLY A 107 21.54 12.67 6.18
N LEU A 108 21.44 11.97 7.30
CA LEU A 108 20.47 10.91 7.55
C LEU A 108 19.04 11.46 7.59
N THR A 109 18.81 12.60 8.24
CA THR A 109 17.50 13.28 8.28
C THR A 109 17.01 13.65 6.89
N ARG A 110 17.86 14.27 6.05
CA ARG A 110 17.50 14.56 4.65
C ARG A 110 17.15 13.30 3.86
N ARG A 111 17.86 12.19 4.12
CA ARG A 111 17.55 10.90 3.49
C ARG A 111 16.21 10.35 3.98
N GLN A 112 15.92 10.46 5.28
CA GLN A 112 14.65 10.06 5.86
C GLN A 112 13.48 10.85 5.27
N GLU A 113 13.61 12.17 5.14
CA GLU A 113 12.61 13.04 4.50
C GLU A 113 12.32 12.63 3.06
N ARG A 114 13.37 12.33 2.27
CA ARG A 114 13.20 11.83 0.89
C ARG A 114 12.48 10.49 0.85
N SER A 115 12.87 9.55 1.71
CA SER A 115 12.21 8.23 1.80
C SER A 115 10.77 8.35 2.28
N GLN A 116 10.46 9.31 3.15
CA GLN A 116 9.09 9.59 3.58
C GLN A 116 8.25 10.16 2.42
N ALA A 117 8.77 11.14 1.68
CA ALA A 117 8.09 11.70 0.52
C ALA A 117 7.83 10.65 -0.57
N GLU A 118 8.79 9.73 -0.78
CA GLU A 118 8.62 8.61 -1.71
C GLU A 118 7.55 7.61 -1.23
N LEU A 119 7.54 7.30 0.07
CA LEU A 119 6.49 6.48 0.69
C LEU A 119 5.10 7.11 0.52
N ASP A 120 4.98 8.41 0.78
CA ASP A 120 3.72 9.14 0.63
C ASP A 120 3.24 9.12 -0.82
N ALA A 121 4.14 9.32 -1.79
CA ALA A 121 3.81 9.23 -3.21
C ALA A 121 3.32 7.82 -3.64
N LEU A 122 3.92 6.76 -3.08
CA LEU A 122 3.45 5.39 -3.34
C LEU A 122 2.08 5.11 -2.73
N LEU A 123 1.82 5.64 -1.53
CA LEU A 123 0.51 5.53 -0.87
C LEU A 123 -0.56 6.29 -1.66
N ASP A 124 -0.26 7.47 -2.16
CA ASP A 124 -1.16 8.28 -3.00
C ASP A 124 -1.47 7.61 -4.35
N ALA A 125 -0.51 6.84 -4.90
CA ALA A 125 -0.71 6.10 -6.15
C ALA A 125 -1.60 4.85 -5.97
N ARG A 126 -1.64 4.26 -4.78
CA ARG A 126 -2.28 2.96 -4.50
C ARG A 126 -3.77 2.90 -4.89
N PRO A 127 -4.63 3.89 -4.60
CA PRO A 127 -6.05 3.84 -5.00
C PRO A 127 -6.24 3.77 -6.52
N ASN A 128 -5.37 4.43 -7.29
CA ASN A 128 -5.45 4.43 -8.75
C ASN A 128 -5.01 3.09 -9.33
N LEU A 129 -3.97 2.47 -8.77
CA LEU A 129 -3.54 1.12 -9.14
C LEU A 129 -4.64 0.09 -8.85
N MET A 130 -5.24 0.16 -7.66
CA MET A 130 -6.34 -0.72 -7.28
C MET A 130 -7.55 -0.56 -8.21
N ARG A 131 -7.95 0.68 -8.50
CA ARG A 131 -9.05 0.96 -9.45
C ARG A 131 -8.75 0.39 -10.84
N ALA A 132 -7.51 0.51 -11.32
CA ALA A 132 -7.10 -0.03 -12.60
C ALA A 132 -7.17 -1.56 -12.62
N LEU A 133 -6.75 -2.23 -11.56
CA LEU A 133 -6.87 -3.69 -11.41
C LEU A 133 -8.34 -4.13 -11.40
N LEU A 134 -9.17 -3.52 -10.54
CA LEU A 134 -10.60 -3.84 -10.44
C LEU A 134 -11.31 -3.65 -11.77
N ARG A 135 -11.00 -2.55 -12.49
CA ARG A 135 -11.55 -2.32 -13.84
C ARG A 135 -11.12 -3.40 -14.82
N ALA A 136 -9.83 -3.76 -14.85
CA ALA A 136 -9.34 -4.82 -15.71
C ALA A 136 -10.02 -6.17 -15.40
N ARG A 137 -10.27 -6.46 -14.12
CA ARG A 137 -11.01 -7.66 -13.71
C ARG A 137 -12.47 -7.61 -14.16
N ALA A 138 -13.13 -6.47 -14.00
CA ALA A 138 -14.50 -6.25 -14.44
C ALA A 138 -14.64 -6.41 -15.96
N GLU A 139 -13.68 -5.92 -16.76
CA GLU A 139 -13.64 -6.14 -18.20
C GLU A 139 -13.56 -7.64 -18.55
N THR A 140 -12.67 -8.40 -17.89
CA THR A 140 -12.55 -9.85 -18.12
C THR A 140 -13.86 -10.58 -17.80
N ILE A 141 -14.48 -10.26 -16.66
CA ILE A 141 -15.75 -10.88 -16.24
C ILE A 141 -16.90 -10.45 -17.18
N GLY A 142 -16.94 -9.19 -17.57
CA GLY A 142 -17.92 -8.65 -18.51
C GLY A 142 -17.85 -9.31 -19.88
N ALA A 143 -16.64 -9.55 -20.39
CA ALA A 143 -16.44 -10.27 -21.64
C ALA A 143 -16.96 -11.71 -21.58
N ASP A 144 -16.63 -12.46 -20.51
CA ASP A 144 -17.13 -13.82 -20.29
C ASP A 144 -18.65 -13.84 -20.14
N TYR A 145 -19.21 -12.87 -19.40
CA TYR A 145 -20.65 -12.71 -19.27
C TYR A 145 -21.32 -12.53 -20.64
N VAL A 146 -20.85 -11.58 -21.45
CA VAL A 146 -21.44 -11.29 -22.78
C VAL A 146 -21.39 -12.51 -23.68
N GLN A 147 -20.28 -13.27 -23.63
CA GLN A 147 -20.18 -14.53 -24.36
C GLN A 147 -21.26 -15.53 -23.92
N LYS A 148 -21.40 -15.78 -22.62
CA LYS A 148 -22.42 -16.71 -22.10
C LYS A 148 -23.84 -16.25 -22.43
N THR A 149 -24.13 -14.95 -22.41
CA THR A 149 -25.44 -14.43 -22.81
C THR A 149 -25.73 -14.68 -24.28
N ARG A 150 -24.72 -14.56 -25.17
CA ARG A 150 -24.87 -14.89 -26.59
C ARG A 150 -25.18 -16.38 -26.79
N GLU A 151 -24.49 -17.25 -26.06
CA GLU A 151 -24.73 -18.70 -26.07
C GLU A 151 -26.16 -19.03 -25.63
N LEU A 152 -26.61 -18.42 -24.53
CA LEU A 152 -27.98 -18.60 -24.03
C LEU A 152 -29.04 -18.07 -25.01
N LEU A 153 -28.79 -16.93 -25.64
CA LEU A 153 -29.69 -16.37 -26.65
C LEU A 153 -29.79 -17.28 -27.88
N ALA A 154 -28.69 -17.92 -28.30
CA ALA A 154 -28.70 -18.89 -29.39
C ALA A 154 -29.55 -20.12 -29.06
N LEU A 155 -29.39 -20.69 -27.86
CA LEU A 155 -30.22 -21.80 -27.37
C LEU A 155 -31.70 -21.41 -27.28
N TYR A 156 -32.01 -20.23 -26.77
CA TYR A 156 -33.38 -19.72 -26.72
C TYR A 156 -34.02 -19.60 -28.11
N ARG A 157 -33.28 -19.08 -29.09
CA ARG A 157 -33.75 -19.01 -30.49
C ARG A 157 -34.00 -20.41 -31.08
N GLN A 158 -33.14 -21.38 -30.77
CA GLN A 158 -33.33 -22.77 -31.20
C GLN A 158 -34.60 -23.38 -30.60
N LEU A 159 -34.82 -23.22 -29.30
CA LEU A 159 -36.05 -23.68 -28.62
C LEU A 159 -37.30 -23.03 -29.22
N LYS A 160 -37.26 -21.73 -29.51
CA LYS A 160 -38.35 -21.02 -30.17
C LYS A 160 -38.64 -21.57 -31.57
N GLY A 161 -37.59 -21.85 -32.34
CA GLY A 161 -37.70 -22.50 -33.65
C GLY A 161 -38.33 -23.89 -33.58
N LEU A 162 -37.89 -24.72 -32.64
CA LEU A 162 -38.47 -26.06 -32.40
C LEU A 162 -39.93 -25.97 -31.97
N SER A 163 -40.29 -25.03 -31.08
CA SER A 163 -41.70 -24.82 -30.68
C SER A 163 -42.57 -24.40 -31.86
N TRP A 164 -42.04 -23.60 -32.79
CA TRP A 164 -42.77 -23.23 -34.00
C TRP A 164 -42.97 -24.44 -34.92
N VAL A 165 -41.92 -25.23 -35.17
CA VAL A 165 -42.02 -26.47 -35.97
C VAL A 165 -43.00 -27.47 -35.35
N LEU A 166 -42.94 -27.68 -34.03
CA LEU A 166 -43.90 -28.56 -33.33
C LEU A 166 -45.34 -28.07 -33.49
N GLY A 167 -45.58 -26.77 -33.50
CA GLY A 167 -46.89 -26.19 -33.78
C GLY A 167 -47.40 -26.45 -35.20
N GLN A 168 -46.51 -26.64 -36.18
CA GLN A 168 -46.87 -26.97 -37.56
C GLN A 168 -47.11 -28.47 -37.78
N VAL A 169 -46.41 -29.32 -37.04
CA VAL A 169 -46.49 -30.80 -37.17
C VAL A 169 -47.68 -31.39 -36.39
N ASN A 170 -48.12 -30.72 -35.32
CA ASN A 170 -49.28 -31.18 -34.54
C ASN A 170 -50.59 -30.89 -35.29
N ASP A 171 -51.42 -31.93 -35.45
CA ASP A 171 -52.71 -31.88 -36.15
C ASP A 171 -53.68 -30.90 -35.46
N PRO A 172 -54.19 -29.86 -36.16
CA PRO A 172 -55.16 -28.91 -35.63
C PRO A 172 -56.42 -29.58 -35.05
N ALA A 173 -56.78 -30.77 -35.52
CA ALA A 173 -57.99 -31.49 -35.11
C ALA A 173 -57.87 -32.15 -33.72
N THR A 174 -56.66 -32.40 -33.22
CA THR A 174 -56.45 -33.12 -31.94
C THR A 174 -56.21 -32.22 -30.74
N GLY A 175 -56.03 -30.90 -30.94
CA GLY A 175 -55.74 -29.94 -29.86
C GLY A 175 -54.43 -30.21 -29.11
N ALA A 176 -53.65 -31.22 -29.51
CA ALA A 176 -52.42 -31.66 -28.87
C ALA A 176 -51.22 -30.91 -29.45
N GLY A 177 -51.21 -29.58 -29.28
CA GLY A 177 -50.18 -28.73 -29.85
C GLY A 177 -50.09 -27.39 -29.14
N ARG A 178 -50.19 -27.39 -27.80
CA ARG A 178 -49.93 -26.17 -27.03
C ARG A 178 -48.46 -25.80 -27.24
N SER A 179 -48.23 -24.78 -28.07
CA SER A 179 -46.94 -24.11 -28.16
C SER A 179 -46.49 -23.72 -26.74
N LEU A 180 -45.18 -23.68 -26.50
CA LEU A 180 -44.60 -23.09 -25.29
C LEU A 180 -44.80 -21.56 -25.22
N GLY A 181 -45.74 -21.01 -26.01
CA GLY A 181 -46.14 -19.61 -26.05
C GLY A 181 -47.11 -19.29 -24.94
N GLY A 182 -46.57 -18.96 -23.78
CA GLY A 182 -47.32 -18.44 -22.64
C GLY A 182 -46.43 -17.59 -21.72
N GLY A 183 -45.78 -16.56 -22.27
CA GLY A 183 -45.01 -15.60 -21.48
C GLY A 183 -44.16 -14.69 -22.37
N GLY A 184 -44.16 -13.39 -22.07
CA GLY A 184 -43.67 -12.30 -22.92
C GLY A 184 -42.26 -12.47 -23.50
N ALA A 185 -42.07 -11.86 -24.67
CA ALA A 185 -40.75 -11.63 -25.23
C ALA A 185 -39.97 -10.70 -24.30
N ASN A 186 -38.68 -11.02 -24.10
CA ASN A 186 -37.68 -10.27 -23.34
C ASN A 186 -37.64 -10.67 -21.87
N ASP A 187 -36.57 -11.34 -21.44
CA ASP A 187 -35.76 -10.84 -20.32
C ASP A 187 -34.47 -11.68 -20.13
N LEU A 188 -33.35 -11.04 -20.50
CA LEU A 188 -31.98 -11.40 -20.13
C LEU A 188 -31.23 -10.07 -19.83
N SER A 189 -30.89 -9.75 -18.57
CA SER A 189 -30.35 -8.50 -18.07
C SER A 189 -29.04 -8.63 -17.25
N VAL A 190 -28.11 -7.70 -17.49
CA VAL A 190 -26.73 -7.59 -16.96
C VAL A 190 -26.58 -6.32 -16.11
N PRO A 191 -25.73 -6.29 -15.06
CA PRO A 191 -25.33 -5.04 -14.41
C PRO A 191 -24.52 -4.12 -15.35
N ALA A 192 -24.77 -2.81 -15.25
CA ALA A 192 -24.11 -1.79 -16.05
C ALA A 192 -22.78 -1.35 -15.40
N PHE A 193 -21.68 -1.59 -16.10
CA PHE A 193 -20.41 -0.92 -15.89
C PHE A 193 -20.00 -0.32 -17.24
N ASP A 194 -19.40 0.87 -17.23
CA ASP A 194 -18.93 1.56 -18.44
C ASP A 194 -17.61 0.90 -18.92
N LEU A 195 -17.76 -0.27 -19.53
CA LEU A 195 -16.69 -1.17 -19.96
C LEU A 195 -16.51 -1.07 -21.48
N ALA A 196 -15.27 -0.98 -21.94
CA ALA A 196 -14.95 -0.87 -23.37
C ALA A 196 -15.34 -2.15 -24.14
N SER A 197 -15.35 -3.30 -23.47
CA SER A 197 -15.85 -4.57 -24.03
C SER A 197 -17.37 -4.62 -24.22
N VAL A 198 -18.11 -3.67 -23.62
CA VAL A 198 -19.57 -3.62 -23.60
C VAL A 198 -20.03 -2.36 -24.35
N THR A 199 -19.92 -2.36 -25.67
CA THR A 199 -20.51 -1.28 -26.50
C THR A 199 -22.04 -1.28 -26.41
N PRO A 200 -22.69 -0.13 -26.20
CA PRO A 200 -24.13 -0.03 -25.99
C PRO A 200 -24.87 -0.31 -27.31
N PHE A 201 -25.43 -1.52 -27.44
CA PHE A 201 -26.51 -1.80 -28.38
C PHE A 201 -27.83 -1.66 -27.62
N GLY A 202 -28.69 -0.74 -28.06
CA GLY A 202 -29.88 -0.24 -27.36
C GLY A 202 -30.99 -1.24 -27.00
N LEU A 203 -30.76 -2.54 -27.09
CA LEU A 203 -31.68 -3.61 -26.66
C LEU A 203 -31.24 -4.35 -25.39
N LEU A 204 -30.07 -4.00 -24.82
CA LEU A 204 -29.49 -4.66 -23.64
C LEU A 204 -29.64 -3.86 -22.33
N HIS A 205 -30.36 -2.74 -22.35
CA HIS A 205 -30.54 -1.88 -21.19
C HIS A 205 -31.94 -2.01 -20.61
N GLN A 206 -32.14 -2.99 -19.71
CA GLN A 206 -33.10 -2.89 -18.61
C GLN A 206 -32.80 -3.95 -17.50
N PRO A 207 -31.95 -3.62 -16.51
CA PRO A 207 -31.39 -4.52 -15.48
C PRO A 207 -32.37 -4.98 -14.38
N ALA A 208 -33.66 -4.75 -14.52
CA ALA A 208 -34.61 -4.93 -13.42
C ALA A 208 -35.36 -6.28 -13.43
N LEU A 209 -35.11 -7.20 -14.38
CA LEU A 209 -36.12 -8.22 -14.71
C LEU A 209 -35.70 -9.69 -14.86
N ILE A 210 -34.42 -10.12 -14.89
CA ILE A 210 -34.16 -11.59 -14.72
C ILE A 210 -34.29 -12.02 -13.26
N ALA A 211 -33.95 -11.16 -12.31
CA ALA A 211 -34.05 -11.49 -10.89
C ALA A 211 -34.38 -10.22 -10.12
N LYS A 212 -35.64 -9.77 -10.20
CA LYS A 212 -36.16 -8.83 -9.20
C LYS A 212 -36.57 -9.57 -7.91
N GLY A 213 -35.73 -10.50 -7.45
CA GLY A 213 -35.58 -10.67 -6.01
C GLY A 213 -34.66 -9.52 -5.60
N MET A 214 -35.14 -8.58 -4.80
CA MET A 214 -34.34 -7.46 -4.31
C MET A 214 -33.00 -7.99 -3.82
N GLN A 215 -31.92 -7.79 -4.58
CA GLN A 215 -30.59 -8.08 -4.07
C GLN A 215 -30.42 -7.19 -2.85
N THR A 216 -30.45 -7.80 -1.67
CA THR A 216 -30.42 -7.02 -0.44
C THR A 216 -29.04 -6.37 -0.34
N GLN A 217 -28.95 -5.26 0.38
CA GLN A 217 -27.66 -4.66 0.69
C GLN A 217 -26.70 -5.70 1.31
N ALA A 218 -27.24 -6.63 2.12
CA ALA A 218 -26.50 -7.73 2.70
C ALA A 218 -25.90 -8.69 1.66
N GLU A 219 -26.63 -9.04 0.60
CA GLU A 219 -26.13 -9.87 -0.49
C GLU A 219 -25.03 -9.18 -1.30
N SER A 220 -25.20 -7.87 -1.56
CA SER A 220 -24.17 -7.08 -2.24
C SER A 220 -22.88 -7.01 -1.43
N ILE A 221 -22.99 -6.82 -0.11
CA ILE A 221 -21.85 -6.85 0.82
C ILE A 221 -21.21 -8.24 0.85
N ALA A 222 -22.00 -9.31 0.86
CA ALA A 222 -21.49 -10.68 0.85
C ALA A 222 -20.70 -10.99 -0.43
N GLN A 223 -21.19 -10.57 -1.60
CA GLN A 223 -20.45 -10.72 -2.86
C GLN A 223 -19.17 -9.86 -2.87
N GLY A 224 -19.23 -8.65 -2.32
CA GLY A 224 -18.04 -7.81 -2.10
C GLY A 224 -16.95 -8.54 -1.31
N ARG A 225 -17.32 -9.16 -0.18
CA ARG A 225 -16.38 -9.95 0.65
C ARG A 225 -15.76 -11.13 -0.08
N ILE A 226 -16.53 -11.82 -0.92
CA ILE A 226 -16.00 -12.94 -1.74
C ILE A 226 -14.92 -12.43 -2.70
N GLU A 227 -15.14 -11.27 -3.33
CA GLU A 227 -14.12 -10.68 -4.20
C GLU A 227 -12.91 -10.16 -3.41
N GLU A 228 -13.12 -9.59 -2.22
CA GLU A 228 -12.02 -9.22 -1.32
C GLU A 228 -11.14 -10.43 -0.98
N ASP A 229 -11.74 -11.56 -0.63
CA ASP A 229 -11.01 -12.80 -0.31
C ASP A 229 -10.26 -13.36 -1.52
N ARG A 230 -10.82 -13.22 -2.73
CA ARG A 230 -10.12 -13.57 -3.98
C ARG A 230 -8.92 -12.67 -4.22
N LEU A 231 -9.03 -11.37 -3.99
CA LEU A 231 -7.91 -10.44 -4.13
C LEU A 231 -6.81 -10.74 -3.10
N ARG A 232 -7.19 -11.03 -1.85
CA ARG A 232 -6.24 -11.47 -0.81
C ARG A 232 -5.53 -12.77 -1.20
N ALA A 233 -6.24 -13.74 -1.78
CA ALA A 233 -5.63 -14.98 -2.27
C ALA A 233 -4.62 -14.75 -3.41
N LEU A 234 -4.69 -13.61 -4.10
CA LEU A 234 -3.71 -13.16 -5.09
C LEU A 234 -2.56 -12.35 -4.49
N GLY A 235 -2.48 -12.26 -3.16
CA GLY A 235 -1.43 -11.51 -2.44
C GLY A 235 -1.72 -10.02 -2.27
N ILE A 236 -2.92 -9.55 -2.61
CA ILE A 236 -3.26 -8.12 -2.49
C ILE A 236 -3.71 -7.82 -1.06
N ASP A 237 -2.98 -6.93 -0.40
CA ASP A 237 -3.48 -6.23 0.79
C ASP A 237 -4.50 -5.14 0.42
N LEU A 238 -5.66 -5.18 1.07
CA LEU A 238 -6.77 -4.24 0.88
C LEU A 238 -6.84 -3.16 1.98
N ALA A 239 -5.95 -3.22 2.99
CA ALA A 239 -5.90 -2.30 4.13
C ALA A 239 -5.38 -0.90 3.78
#